data_AF-A0A914PJR4-F1
#
_entry.id   AF-A0A914PJR4-F1
#
_cell.length_a   1.000
_cell.length_b   1.000
_cell.length_c   1.000
_cell.angle_alpha   90.00
_cell.angle_beta   90.00
_cell.angle_gamma   90.00
#
_symmetry.space_group_name_H-M   'P 1'
#
loop_
_entity.id
_entity.type
_entity.pdbx_description
1 polymer ?
#
loop_
_entity_poly.entity_id
_entity_poly.type
_entity_poly.pdbx_seq_one_letter_code
_entity_poly.pdbx_strand_id
1 'polypeptide(L)'
;MQDATAQMAMLQFISSGLPTVAVPSTIHCDHLIEAQIGGDKDLARAKDLNKEVYDFLASAGNKYGVGFWKPGSGIIHQILLENYAFPGLLLIGTDSHTPNGGGLGGLCIGVGGADAVDVMANIPWELKCPNVIGVKLTGRLSGWTSAKDVILKVADILTVKGGTGAIVEYFGPGHG
;
A
#
# COMPACT_ATOMS: atom_id res chain seq x y z
N MET A 1 3.11 -5.59 -1.69
CA MET A 1 1.90 -6.41 -1.49
C MET A 1 1.69 -6.63 0.00
N GLN A 2 0.45 -6.73 0.47
CA GLN A 2 0.11 -7.13 1.84
C GLN A 2 -0.36 -8.60 1.87
N ASP A 3 -0.27 -9.29 3.00
CA ASP A 3 -0.42 -10.75 3.11
C ASP A 3 -1.80 -11.31 2.74
N ALA A 4 -2.89 -10.56 2.88
CA ALA A 4 -4.22 -10.96 2.41
C ALA A 4 -4.34 -10.96 0.86
N THR A 5 -3.60 -10.10 0.16
CA THR A 5 -3.61 -10.05 -1.32
C THR A 5 -2.36 -10.68 -1.97
N ALA A 6 -1.26 -10.78 -1.23
CA ALA A 6 0.01 -11.33 -1.70
C ALA A 6 -0.09 -12.81 -2.02
N GLN A 7 -0.93 -13.57 -1.29
CA GLN A 7 -1.09 -15.01 -1.54
C GLN A 7 -1.47 -15.30 -2.99
N MET A 8 -2.56 -14.67 -3.46
CA MET A 8 -3.04 -14.87 -4.82
C MET A 8 -2.11 -14.25 -5.87
N ALA A 9 -1.55 -13.07 -5.60
CA ALA A 9 -0.57 -12.44 -6.49
C ALA A 9 0.67 -13.32 -6.70
N MET A 10 1.20 -13.91 -5.63
CA MET A 10 2.34 -14.83 -5.72
C MET A 10 1.98 -16.14 -6.43
N LEU A 11 0.77 -16.69 -6.25
CA LEU A 11 0.31 -17.86 -7.00
C LEU A 11 0.21 -17.58 -8.51
N GLN A 12 -0.28 -16.39 -8.89
CA GLN A 12 -0.30 -15.95 -10.28
C GLN A 12 1.12 -15.74 -10.83
N PHE A 13 2.02 -15.13 -10.05
CA PHE A 13 3.43 -14.99 -10.44
C PHE A 13 4.13 -16.35 -10.61
N ILE A 14 3.90 -17.30 -9.69
CA ILE A 14 4.39 -18.69 -9.79
C ILE A 14 3.92 -19.32 -11.11
N SER A 15 2.67 -19.08 -11.49
CA SER A 15 2.08 -19.63 -12.71
C SER A 15 2.68 -19.04 -14.00
N SER A 16 3.29 -17.85 -13.93
CA SER A 16 4.01 -17.26 -15.07
C SER A 16 5.27 -18.04 -15.46
N GLY A 17 5.82 -18.85 -14.54
CA GLY A 17 7.07 -19.58 -14.74
C GLY A 17 8.34 -18.73 -14.70
N LEU A 18 8.24 -17.43 -14.38
CA LEU A 18 9.39 -16.54 -14.27
C LEU A 18 10.24 -16.85 -13.03
N PRO A 19 11.58 -16.72 -13.12
CA PRO A 19 12.48 -17.13 -12.04
C PRO A 19 12.61 -16.12 -10.89
N THR A 20 12.39 -14.83 -11.16
CA THR A 20 12.54 -13.73 -10.19
C THR A 20 11.72 -12.53 -10.63
N VAL A 21 11.33 -11.68 -9.69
CA VAL A 21 10.64 -10.42 -10.00
C VAL A 21 11.58 -9.43 -10.72
N ALA A 22 11.00 -8.61 -11.60
CA ALA A 22 11.74 -7.65 -12.42
C ALA A 22 12.01 -6.31 -11.72
N VAL A 23 11.24 -5.97 -10.68
CA VAL A 23 11.37 -4.71 -9.92
C VAL A 23 11.41 -4.98 -8.42
N PRO A 24 11.99 -4.07 -7.60
CA PRO A 24 11.97 -4.19 -6.15
C PRO A 24 10.55 -4.41 -5.62
N SER A 25 10.35 -5.53 -4.93
CA SER A 25 9.04 -5.96 -4.47
C SER A 25 9.11 -6.37 -3.01
N THR A 26 8.04 -6.12 -2.25
CA THR A 26 7.95 -6.49 -0.83
C THR A 26 6.60 -7.08 -0.47
N ILE A 27 6.59 -8.04 0.45
CA ILE A 27 5.43 -8.60 1.12
C ILE A 27 5.43 -8.12 2.57
N HIS A 28 4.26 -7.72 3.07
CA HIS A 28 4.04 -7.22 4.43
C HIS A 28 2.97 -8.07 5.13
N CYS A 29 3.27 -8.59 6.32
CA CYS A 29 2.35 -9.44 7.09
C CYS A 29 1.61 -8.63 8.17
N ASP A 30 0.50 -8.01 7.79
CA ASP A 30 -0.25 -7.06 8.63
C ASP A 30 -1.78 -7.29 8.67
N HIS A 31 -2.37 -8.09 7.78
CA HIS A 31 -3.83 -8.29 7.74
C HIS A 31 -4.30 -9.54 8.50
N LEU A 32 -3.41 -10.47 8.82
CA LEU A 32 -3.77 -11.76 9.43
C LEU A 32 -3.57 -11.80 10.96
N ILE A 33 -3.41 -10.64 11.60
CA ILE A 33 -3.28 -10.50 13.06
C ILE A 33 -4.58 -9.94 13.62
N GLU A 34 -5.41 -10.82 14.19
CA GLU A 34 -6.66 -10.42 14.84
C GLU A 34 -6.40 -9.87 16.25
N ALA A 35 -6.89 -8.66 16.52
CA ALA A 35 -6.89 -8.06 17.84
C ALA A 35 -7.91 -8.76 18.75
N GLN A 36 -7.46 -9.27 19.90
CA GLN A 36 -8.32 -9.99 20.84
C GLN A 36 -7.94 -9.71 22.30
N ILE A 37 -6.67 -9.94 22.68
CA ILE A 37 -6.21 -9.82 24.07
C ILE A 37 -5.24 -8.65 24.23
N GLY A 38 -4.40 -8.39 23.24
CA GLY A 38 -3.34 -7.39 23.27
C GLY A 38 -2.08 -7.83 22.52
N GLY A 39 -1.28 -6.85 22.11
CA GLY A 39 -0.20 -6.97 21.10
C GLY A 39 0.57 -8.29 21.08
N ASP A 40 1.35 -8.57 22.13
CA ASP A 40 2.24 -9.76 22.14
C ASP A 40 1.49 -11.08 22.08
N LYS A 41 0.35 -11.18 22.78
CA LYS A 41 -0.46 -12.41 22.82
C LYS A 41 -1.16 -12.65 21.49
N ASP A 42 -1.68 -11.59 20.88
CA ASP A 42 -2.35 -11.65 19.59
C ASP A 42 -1.35 -11.97 18.47
N LEU A 43 -0.14 -11.40 18.52
CA LEU A 43 0.92 -11.71 17.57
C LEU A 43 1.41 -13.15 17.68
N ALA A 44 1.61 -13.66 18.90
CA ALA A 44 1.98 -15.06 19.11
C ALA A 44 0.92 -16.01 18.53
N ARG A 45 -0.36 -15.77 18.87
CA ARG A 45 -1.50 -16.52 18.32
C ARG A 45 -1.57 -16.45 16.80
N ALA A 46 -1.36 -15.28 16.21
CA ALA A 46 -1.40 -15.11 14.76
C ALA A 46 -0.28 -15.87 14.05
N LYS A 47 0.93 -15.93 14.64
CA LYS A 47 2.06 -16.71 14.11
C LYS A 47 1.78 -18.21 14.11
N ASP A 48 1.10 -18.71 15.13
CA ASP A 48 0.70 -20.12 15.20
C ASP A 48 -0.43 -20.42 14.21
N LEU A 49 -1.50 -19.60 14.22
CA LEU A 49 -2.69 -19.82 13.40
C LEU A 49 -2.42 -19.71 11.90
N ASN A 50 -1.60 -18.74 11.48
CA ASN A 50 -1.33 -18.44 10.08
C ASN A 50 0.05 -18.94 9.62
N LYS A 51 0.66 -19.87 10.36
CA LYS A 51 2.01 -20.37 10.09
C LYS A 51 2.21 -20.81 8.64
N GLU A 52 1.24 -21.56 8.10
CA GLU A 52 1.26 -22.04 6.71
C GLU A 52 1.37 -20.89 5.71
N VAL A 53 0.55 -19.85 5.87
CA VAL A 53 0.52 -18.69 4.99
C VAL A 53 1.83 -17.90 5.09
N TYR A 54 2.32 -17.66 6.30
CA TYR A 54 3.58 -16.94 6.49
C TYR A 54 4.78 -17.71 5.95
N ASP A 55 4.82 -19.03 6.12
CA ASP A 55 5.88 -19.87 5.56
C ASP A 55 5.84 -19.88 4.03
N PHE A 56 4.65 -19.96 3.43
CA PHE A 56 4.47 -19.83 1.98
C PHE A 56 5.00 -18.48 1.48
N LEU A 57 4.56 -17.37 2.06
CA LEU A 57 4.97 -16.03 1.62
C LEU A 57 6.47 -15.79 1.83
N ALA A 58 7.04 -16.24 2.95
CA ALA A 58 8.46 -16.11 3.22
C ALA A 58 9.32 -16.93 2.24
N SER A 59 8.93 -18.19 2.00
CA SER A 59 9.66 -19.07 1.08
C SER A 59 9.51 -18.65 -0.39
N ALA A 60 8.31 -18.20 -0.80
CA ALA A 60 8.07 -17.61 -2.11
C ALA A 60 8.88 -16.33 -2.30
N GLY A 61 8.90 -15.44 -1.29
CA GLY A 61 9.70 -14.23 -1.36
C GLY A 61 11.19 -14.50 -1.49
N ASN A 62 11.72 -15.44 -0.71
CA ASN A 62 13.11 -15.89 -0.83
C ASN A 62 13.42 -16.50 -2.21
N LYS A 63 12.49 -17.28 -2.77
CA LYS A 63 12.66 -17.93 -4.08
C LYS A 63 12.67 -16.92 -5.24
N TYR A 64 11.77 -15.94 -5.22
CA TYR A 64 11.53 -15.04 -6.36
C TYR A 64 12.12 -13.63 -6.18
N GLY A 65 12.93 -13.39 -5.15
CA GLY A 65 13.59 -12.10 -4.93
C GLY A 65 12.69 -10.99 -4.37
N VAL A 66 11.68 -11.35 -3.58
CA VAL A 66 10.75 -10.41 -2.94
C VAL A 66 11.12 -10.25 -1.47
N GLY A 67 11.31 -9.00 -1.01
CA GLY A 67 11.57 -8.71 0.39
C GLY A 67 10.39 -9.11 1.28
N PHE A 68 10.65 -9.58 2.50
CA PHE A 68 9.62 -10.12 3.39
C PHE A 68 9.64 -9.44 4.76
N TRP A 69 8.61 -8.65 5.03
CA TRP A 69 8.36 -8.03 6.33
C TRP A 69 7.51 -8.96 7.20
N LYS A 70 8.14 -9.48 8.27
CA LYS A 70 7.56 -10.52 9.13
C LYS A 70 6.30 -10.04 9.86
N PRO A 71 5.44 -10.97 10.33
CA PRO A 71 4.29 -10.64 11.16
C PRO A 71 4.72 -9.82 12.40
N GLY A 72 4.04 -8.70 12.61
CA GLY A 72 4.33 -7.75 13.69
C GLY A 72 5.38 -6.68 13.36
N SER A 73 5.83 -6.59 12.11
CA SER A 73 6.73 -5.52 11.65
C SER A 73 6.04 -4.16 11.56
N GLY A 74 4.79 -4.12 11.12
CA GLY A 74 4.00 -2.90 10.98
C GLY A 74 3.03 -2.99 9.80
N ILE A 75 2.14 -2.00 9.70
CA ILE A 75 1.20 -1.87 8.58
C ILE A 75 1.96 -1.48 7.32
N ILE A 76 1.63 -2.10 6.19
CA ILE A 76 2.30 -1.95 4.89
C ILE A 76 2.59 -0.48 4.53
N HIS A 77 1.62 0.41 4.71
CA HIS A 77 1.72 1.81 4.31
C HIS A 77 2.64 2.63 5.22
N GLN A 78 2.75 2.24 6.50
CA GLN A 78 3.67 2.88 7.44
C GLN A 78 5.11 2.46 7.13
N ILE A 79 5.32 1.15 6.93
CA ILE A 79 6.62 0.63 6.51
C ILE A 79 7.05 1.23 5.17
N LEU A 80 6.13 1.36 4.20
CA LEU A 80 6.36 2.07 2.94
C LEU A 80 6.81 3.51 3.16
N LEU A 81 6.09 4.29 3.97
CA LEU A 81 6.39 5.69 4.22
C LEU A 81 7.77 5.87 4.87
N GLU A 82 8.11 5.00 5.83
CA GLU A 82 9.36 5.11 6.60
C GLU A 82 10.60 4.62 5.85
N ASN A 83 10.45 3.70 4.88
CA ASN A 83 11.58 2.97 4.30
C ASN A 83 11.67 3.04 2.77
N TYR A 84 10.57 3.31 2.07
CA TYR A 84 10.50 3.08 0.61
C TYR A 84 9.98 4.27 -0.19
N ALA A 85 9.14 5.13 0.39
CA ALA A 85 8.56 6.28 -0.30
C ALA A 85 9.55 7.44 -0.38
N PHE A 86 9.62 8.09 -1.54
CA PHE A 86 10.43 9.28 -1.78
C PHE A 86 9.82 10.14 -2.89
N PRO A 87 10.18 11.44 -2.99
CA PRO A 87 9.65 12.33 -4.02
C PRO A 87 9.92 11.82 -5.45
N GLY A 88 8.88 11.73 -6.27
CA GLY A 88 8.97 11.25 -7.66
C GLY A 88 8.94 9.73 -7.86
N LEU A 89 8.82 8.95 -6.78
CA LEU A 89 8.58 7.50 -6.87
C LEU A 89 7.25 7.22 -7.57
N LEU A 90 7.21 6.27 -8.52
CA LEU A 90 5.99 5.60 -8.95
C LEU A 90 5.92 4.23 -8.27
N LEU A 91 4.88 3.99 -7.48
CA LEU A 91 4.68 2.74 -6.74
C LEU A 91 3.27 2.20 -6.93
N ILE A 92 3.15 0.90 -7.20
CA ILE A 92 1.88 0.19 -7.13
C ILE A 92 1.84 -0.76 -5.93
N GLY A 93 0.68 -0.89 -5.30
CA GLY A 93 0.48 -1.76 -4.15
C GLY A 93 -0.85 -2.46 -4.22
N THR A 94 -0.90 -3.72 -3.80
CA THR A 94 -2.13 -4.53 -3.77
C THR A 94 -3.02 -4.18 -2.57
N ASP A 95 -3.29 -2.89 -2.38
CA ASP A 95 -4.10 -2.32 -1.32
C ASP A 95 -4.68 -0.95 -1.71
N SER A 96 -5.90 -0.64 -1.31
CA SER A 96 -6.56 0.63 -1.68
C SER A 96 -5.93 1.87 -1.03
N HIS A 97 -5.23 1.72 0.09
CA HIS A 97 -4.62 2.82 0.84
C HIS A 97 -3.16 3.08 0.45
N THR A 98 -2.65 2.41 -0.59
CA THR A 98 -1.33 2.70 -1.18
C THR A 98 -1.09 4.18 -1.49
N PRO A 99 -2.10 5.02 -1.83
CA PRO A 99 -1.93 6.48 -1.93
C PRO A 99 -1.35 7.18 -0.70
N ASN A 100 -1.27 6.53 0.47
CA ASN A 100 -0.58 7.04 1.67
C ASN A 100 0.84 7.55 1.38
N GLY A 101 1.59 6.87 0.49
CA GLY A 101 2.94 7.28 0.11
C GLY A 101 3.03 8.65 -0.58
N GLY A 102 1.91 9.17 -1.09
CA GLY A 102 1.83 10.53 -1.64
C GLY A 102 2.14 11.63 -0.64
N GLY A 103 2.06 11.34 0.67
CA GLY A 103 2.53 12.26 1.72
C GLY A 103 4.03 12.58 1.64
N LEU A 104 4.83 11.74 0.97
CA LEU A 104 6.26 11.99 0.70
C LEU A 104 6.54 12.33 -0.78
N GLY A 105 5.53 12.80 -1.51
CA GLY A 105 5.68 13.28 -2.89
C GLY A 105 5.86 12.18 -3.94
N GLY A 106 5.54 10.92 -3.62
CA GLY A 106 5.45 9.83 -4.58
C GLY A 106 4.07 9.74 -5.24
N LEU A 107 3.99 9.17 -6.43
CA LEU A 107 2.75 8.72 -7.06
C LEU A 107 2.51 7.24 -6.70
N CYS A 108 1.68 7.00 -5.69
CA CYS A 108 1.42 5.66 -5.15
C CYS A 108 -0.02 5.23 -5.44
N ILE A 109 -0.21 4.11 -6.14
CA ILE A 109 -1.52 3.68 -6.66
C ILE A 109 -1.88 2.27 -6.20
N GLY A 110 -3.10 2.10 -5.68
CA GLY A 110 -3.65 0.80 -5.33
C GLY A 110 -4.10 0.03 -6.57
N VAL A 111 -3.76 -1.25 -6.65
CA VAL A 111 -4.06 -2.13 -7.80
C VAL A 111 -4.50 -3.53 -7.36
N GLY A 112 -4.97 -4.35 -8.31
CA GLY A 112 -5.23 -5.77 -8.08
C GLY A 112 -3.94 -6.61 -8.06
N GLY A 113 -4.06 -7.87 -7.64
CA GLY A 113 -2.92 -8.81 -7.67
C GLY A 113 -2.34 -9.03 -9.06
N ALA A 114 -3.20 -9.08 -10.09
CA ALA A 114 -2.78 -9.29 -11.47
C ALA A 114 -1.91 -8.13 -12.01
N ASP A 115 -2.30 -6.88 -11.75
CA ASP A 115 -1.52 -5.70 -12.16
C ASP A 115 -0.13 -5.68 -11.48
N ALA A 116 -0.07 -6.11 -10.21
CA ALA A 116 1.21 -6.27 -9.52
C ALA A 116 2.07 -7.36 -10.18
N VAL A 117 1.46 -8.46 -10.63
CA VAL A 117 2.13 -9.52 -11.38
C VAL A 117 2.67 -9.02 -12.70
N ASP A 118 1.92 -8.19 -13.44
CA ASP A 118 2.40 -7.61 -14.70
C ASP A 118 3.72 -6.86 -14.50
N VAL A 119 3.77 -5.93 -13.53
CA VAL A 119 5.01 -5.18 -13.25
C VAL A 119 6.12 -6.09 -12.72
N MET A 120 5.80 -7.04 -11.83
CA MET A 120 6.77 -8.04 -11.37
C MET A 120 7.29 -8.91 -12.53
N ALA A 121 6.51 -9.12 -13.58
CA ALA A 121 6.85 -9.87 -14.78
C ALA A 121 7.48 -9.03 -15.89
N ASN A 122 7.77 -7.74 -15.63
CA ASN A 122 8.28 -6.78 -16.62
C ASN A 122 7.32 -6.52 -17.80
N ILE A 123 6.01 -6.66 -17.56
CA ILE A 123 4.96 -6.28 -18.50
C ILE A 123 4.56 -4.83 -18.19
N PRO A 124 4.44 -3.95 -19.21
CA PRO A 124 3.99 -2.58 -19.00
C PRO A 124 2.62 -2.55 -18.30
N TRP A 125 2.54 -1.83 -17.19
CA TRP A 125 1.29 -1.60 -16.49
C TRP A 125 0.49 -0.47 -17.14
N GLU A 126 -0.77 -0.74 -17.44
CA GLU A 126 -1.66 0.23 -18.05
C GLU A 126 -2.45 1.00 -16.98
N LEU A 127 -2.53 2.31 -17.16
CA LEU A 127 -3.35 3.19 -16.33
C LEU A 127 -4.11 4.15 -17.24
N LYS A 128 -5.44 4.21 -17.07
CA LYS A 128 -6.23 5.26 -17.71
C LYS A 128 -5.71 6.61 -17.23
N CYS A 129 -5.35 7.49 -18.19
CA CYS A 129 -4.87 8.83 -17.89
C CYS A 129 -5.86 9.55 -16.93
N PRO A 130 -5.42 9.89 -15.71
CA PRO A 130 -6.31 10.43 -14.70
C PRO A 130 -6.56 11.92 -14.93
N ASN A 131 -7.73 12.40 -14.52
CA ASN A 131 -7.93 13.84 -14.28
C ASN A 131 -7.16 14.26 -13.02
N VAL A 132 -7.05 15.58 -12.78
CA VAL A 132 -6.46 16.11 -11.55
C VAL A 132 -7.47 17.00 -10.84
N ILE A 133 -7.71 16.72 -9.56
CA ILE A 133 -8.52 17.56 -8.67
C ILE A 133 -7.56 18.34 -7.78
N GLY A 134 -7.50 19.66 -7.96
CA GLY A 134 -6.69 20.52 -7.10
C GLY A 134 -7.41 20.87 -5.79
N VAL A 135 -6.78 20.56 -4.66
CA VAL A 135 -7.22 21.00 -3.32
C VAL A 135 -6.28 22.08 -2.81
N LYS A 136 -6.73 23.33 -2.86
CA LYS A 136 -5.96 24.48 -2.38
C LYS A 136 -6.10 24.66 -0.88
N LEU A 137 -5.03 24.40 -0.13
CA LEU A 137 -4.95 24.64 1.31
C LEU A 137 -4.52 26.09 1.58
N THR A 138 -5.25 26.77 2.46
CA THR A 138 -4.96 28.14 2.91
C THR A 138 -5.12 28.26 4.42
N GLY A 139 -4.38 29.16 5.05
CA GLY A 139 -4.38 29.32 6.51
C GLY A 139 -3.50 28.27 7.20
N ARG A 140 -3.80 27.96 8.47
CA ARG A 140 -3.08 26.97 9.27
C ARG A 140 -4.05 26.18 10.17
N LEU A 141 -3.73 24.93 10.48
CA LEU A 141 -4.46 24.15 11.48
C LEU A 141 -4.33 24.82 12.87
N SER A 142 -5.37 24.75 13.69
CA SER A 142 -5.38 25.32 15.04
C SER A 142 -6.34 24.62 15.98
N GLY A 143 -6.11 24.76 17.29
CA GLY A 143 -6.91 24.14 18.33
C GLY A 143 -6.87 22.61 18.25
N TRP A 144 -8.04 21.99 18.18
CA TRP A 144 -8.20 20.53 18.08
C TRP A 144 -8.14 19.99 16.64
N THR A 145 -8.03 20.87 15.65
CA THR A 145 -8.03 20.48 14.23
C THR A 145 -6.72 19.78 13.86
N SER A 146 -6.83 18.69 13.11
CA SER A 146 -5.74 17.81 12.68
C SER A 146 -5.74 17.62 11.15
N ALA A 147 -4.68 16.98 10.61
CA ALA A 147 -4.62 16.62 9.19
C ALA A 147 -5.78 15.70 8.76
N LYS A 148 -6.31 14.89 9.69
CA LYS A 148 -7.47 14.01 9.43
C LYS A 148 -8.72 14.81 9.08
N ASP A 149 -8.92 15.98 9.68
CA ASP A 149 -10.11 16.80 9.45
C ASP A 149 -10.14 17.37 8.03
N VAL A 150 -8.97 17.62 7.43
CA VAL A 150 -8.86 18.07 6.03
C VAL A 150 -9.41 17.01 5.09
N ILE A 151 -8.92 15.76 5.17
CA ILE A 151 -9.39 14.69 4.28
C ILE A 151 -10.83 14.30 4.56
N LEU A 152 -11.30 14.37 5.82
CA LEU A 152 -12.71 14.17 6.14
C LEU A 152 -13.60 15.22 5.48
N LYS A 153 -13.18 16.50 5.48
CA LYS A 153 -13.95 17.55 4.80
C LYS A 153 -13.91 17.42 3.27
N VAL A 154 -12.77 17.03 2.71
CA VAL A 154 -12.66 16.75 1.26
C VAL A 154 -13.56 15.58 0.86
N ALA A 155 -13.59 14.50 1.66
CA ALA A 155 -14.47 13.35 1.42
C ALA A 155 -15.97 13.71 1.53
N ASP A 156 -16.34 14.60 2.46
CA ASP A 156 -17.69 15.16 2.57
C ASP A 156 -18.08 15.96 1.32
N ILE A 157 -17.17 16.81 0.81
CA ILE A 157 -17.40 17.63 -0.39
C ILE A 157 -17.51 16.76 -1.66
N LEU A 158 -16.58 15.84 -1.87
CA LEU A 158 -16.51 15.03 -3.09
C LEU A 158 -17.46 13.84 -3.06
N THR A 159 -17.92 13.43 -1.88
CA THR A 159 -18.61 12.16 -1.63
C THR A 159 -17.77 10.95 -2.08
N VAL A 160 -18.35 9.75 -2.00
CA VAL A 160 -17.65 8.51 -2.41
C VAL A 160 -17.43 8.37 -3.93
N LYS A 161 -18.08 9.22 -4.76
CA LYS A 161 -17.98 9.16 -6.22
C LYS A 161 -17.16 10.28 -6.86
N GLY A 162 -16.96 11.40 -6.18
CA GLY A 162 -16.37 12.61 -6.79
C GLY A 162 -14.89 12.49 -7.16
N GLY A 163 -14.17 11.52 -6.58
CA GLY A 163 -12.77 11.26 -6.89
C GLY A 163 -12.53 10.20 -7.98
N THR A 164 -13.56 9.54 -8.51
CA THR A 164 -13.38 8.44 -9.45
C THR A 164 -12.65 8.89 -10.73
N GLY A 165 -11.51 8.25 -11.03
CA GLY A 165 -10.72 8.53 -12.23
C GLY A 165 -9.87 9.80 -12.17
N ALA A 166 -9.63 10.34 -10.96
CA ALA A 166 -8.79 11.50 -10.75
C ALA A 166 -7.74 11.28 -9.64
N ILE A 167 -6.62 12.00 -9.75
CA ILE A 167 -5.65 12.18 -8.67
C ILE A 167 -6.00 13.48 -7.93
N VAL A 168 -6.01 13.43 -6.61
CA VAL A 168 -6.18 14.63 -5.77
C VAL A 168 -4.81 15.22 -5.46
N GLU A 169 -4.56 16.44 -5.93
CA GLU A 169 -3.30 17.15 -5.73
C GLU A 169 -3.50 18.32 -4.73
N TYR A 170 -2.80 18.27 -3.60
CA TYR A 170 -2.84 19.32 -2.60
C TYR A 170 -1.81 20.39 -2.91
N PHE A 171 -2.21 21.66 -2.85
CA PHE A 171 -1.33 22.79 -3.12
C PHE A 171 -1.72 24.03 -2.31
N GLY A 172 -0.92 25.09 -2.38
CA GLY A 172 -1.23 26.38 -1.74
C GLY A 172 -0.49 26.62 -0.43
N PRO A 173 -0.64 27.83 0.14
CA PRO A 173 0.21 28.30 1.24
C PRO A 173 -0.01 27.58 2.57
N GLY A 174 -1.13 26.87 2.75
CA GLY A 174 -1.40 26.08 3.96
C GLY A 174 -0.89 24.64 3.92
N HIS A 175 -0.14 24.27 2.88
CA HIS A 175 0.43 22.92 2.71
C HIS A 175 1.71 22.70 3.54
N GLY A 176 2.32 23.79 4.04
CA GLY A 176 3.53 23.77 4.88
C GLY A 176 3.33 24.48 6.22
#